data_AF-A0AAD9JS42-F1
#
_entry.id   AF-A0AAD9JS42-F1
#
_cell.length_a   1.000
_cell.length_b   1.000
_cell.length_c   1.000
_cell.angle_alpha   90.00
_cell.angle_beta   90.00
_cell.angle_gamma   90.00
#
_symmetry.space_group_name_H-M   'P 1'
#
loop_
_entity.id
_entity.type
_entity.pdbx_description
1 polymer ?
#
loop_
_entity_poly.entity_id
_entity_poly.type
_entity_poly.pdbx_seq_one_letter_code
_entity_poly.pdbx_strand_id
1 'polypeptide(L)'
;MYGGGVLTYFCFLQWLLLVNTCIFALVFTFVTLPQMLLPTEGDTLANMTAKSYSIYALRALRCSRRYDLNVPDNGSVVQSMADLVQGTGWMEKTVAFYGGYTDKRVFKSTASHSYNLPLAFLLTVLAYLLLSLFLVVRKAHGITEKMILTKHTQLHIGCQVFHLWDYGLIDATNSAIRQKNICRELQVDLAEQRRAAEMKNRTWWQAMKQWAKRLVINLCVVALLACAGYIIYFTTVKTTEITNRSDYASLSTFKTLLVEYMTTITITALQMALPIVFGKLVMWEGFTYAQEVNLTLARIATLKLGSLGMLLFSIFIQIGCTPKDACNVGTGSCPKLRCWETVLGQEFYKLVQVDFIGSVLVVFTIEFPRKHYVTKVNNAISRQLGLQEFDISDNILDLIYLQVLVWLGTFFAPMIPAMTIVKLILLFYLRLISVLYNFTPNTKPYRAADTDFFILVVLMAAYVACAVPIMYVIWRMPPSTGCGPFRSYYSMYDIVNVTIAEWPAWIRIILEFLPSVYFSIPCFIVLV
;
A
#
# COMPACT_ATOMS: atom_id res chain seq x y z
N MET A 1 11.94 -5.18 30.49
CA MET A 1 11.11 -4.29 29.64
C MET A 1 11.45 -4.56 28.18
N TYR A 2 10.47 -4.80 27.31
CA TYR A 2 10.69 -5.11 25.89
C TYR A 2 11.54 -4.00 25.26
N GLY A 3 12.71 -4.35 24.70
CA GLY A 3 13.78 -3.40 24.34
C GLY A 3 13.44 -2.39 23.23
N GLY A 4 14.43 -1.58 22.83
CA GLY A 4 14.26 -0.45 21.89
C GLY A 4 13.61 -0.78 20.54
N GLY A 5 13.68 -2.03 20.09
CA GLY A 5 13.06 -2.45 18.83
C GLY A 5 11.53 -2.55 18.84
N VAL A 6 10.90 -2.78 19.99
CA VAL A 6 9.43 -2.72 20.10
C VAL A 6 8.96 -1.26 20.04
N LEU A 7 9.73 -0.35 20.65
CA LEU A 7 9.45 1.08 20.61
C LEU A 7 9.54 1.63 19.17
N THR A 8 10.52 1.21 18.37
CA THR A 8 10.64 1.68 16.97
C THR A 8 9.42 1.31 16.13
N TYR A 9 8.86 0.10 16.32
CA TYR A 9 7.61 -0.31 15.67
C TYR A 9 6.43 0.63 16.03
N PHE A 10 6.20 0.88 17.32
CA PHE A 10 5.08 1.74 17.75
C PHE A 10 5.27 3.21 17.34
N CYS A 11 6.50 3.73 17.39
CA CYS A 11 6.81 5.06 16.86
C CYS A 11 6.59 5.14 15.35
N PHE A 12 6.87 4.06 14.60
CA PHE A 12 6.59 4.01 13.17
C PHE A 12 5.07 3.98 12.89
N LEU A 13 4.32 3.19 13.65
CA LEU A 13 2.85 3.15 13.58
C LEU A 13 2.23 4.53 13.88
N GLN A 14 2.68 5.20 14.94
CA GLN A 14 2.21 6.56 15.28
C GLN A 14 2.53 7.58 14.18
N TRP A 15 3.71 7.48 13.57
CA TRP A 15 4.07 8.33 12.45
C TRP A 15 3.15 8.09 11.23
N LEU A 16 2.84 6.83 10.91
CA LEU A 16 1.88 6.48 9.85
C LEU A 16 0.47 6.97 10.15
N LEU A 17 0.04 6.90 11.41
CA LEU A 17 -1.26 7.44 11.83
C LEU A 17 -1.32 8.95 11.49
N LEU A 18 -0.29 9.70 11.83
CA LEU A 18 -0.20 11.13 11.50
C LEU A 18 -0.23 11.38 9.98
N VAL A 19 0.54 10.61 9.19
CA VAL A 19 0.53 10.73 7.72
C VAL A 19 -0.87 10.51 7.17
N ASN A 20 -1.57 9.46 7.60
CA ASN A 20 -2.91 9.14 7.12
C ASN A 20 -3.96 10.14 7.60
N THR A 21 -3.82 10.71 8.79
CA THR A 21 -4.66 11.83 9.26
C THR A 21 -4.48 13.07 8.39
N CYS A 22 -3.24 13.42 8.00
CA CYS A 22 -3.01 14.55 7.10
C CYS A 22 -3.57 14.31 5.69
N ILE A 23 -3.40 13.10 5.14
CA ILE A 23 -3.98 12.73 3.83
C ILE A 23 -5.51 12.80 3.90
N PHE A 24 -6.11 12.22 4.94
CA PHE A 24 -7.55 12.29 5.16
C PHE A 24 -8.04 13.74 5.25
N ALA A 25 -7.37 14.59 6.04
CA ALA A 25 -7.77 15.99 6.18
C ALA A 25 -7.73 16.73 4.83
N LEU A 26 -6.67 16.55 4.04
CA LEU A 26 -6.58 17.16 2.71
C LEU A 26 -7.72 16.72 1.78
N VAL A 27 -7.91 15.41 1.65
CA VAL A 27 -8.94 14.85 0.77
C VAL A 27 -10.33 15.21 1.25
N PHE A 28 -10.57 15.13 2.57
CA PHE A 28 -11.86 15.46 3.15
C PHE A 28 -12.22 16.93 2.93
N THR A 29 -11.31 17.84 3.24
CA THR A 29 -11.57 19.29 3.17
C THR A 29 -11.78 19.79 1.74
N PHE A 30 -10.98 19.29 0.79
CA PHE A 30 -10.98 19.85 -0.57
C PHE A 30 -11.80 19.02 -1.58
N VAL A 31 -12.07 17.75 -1.32
CA VAL A 31 -12.80 16.90 -2.27
C VAL A 31 -14.16 16.49 -1.72
N THR A 32 -14.21 15.89 -0.54
CA THR A 32 -15.47 15.29 -0.07
C THR A 32 -16.42 16.32 0.54
N LEU A 33 -15.90 17.28 1.31
CA LEU A 33 -16.69 18.31 1.96
C LEU A 33 -17.41 19.22 0.95
N PRO A 34 -16.76 19.73 -0.12
CA PRO A 34 -17.47 20.54 -1.13
C PRO A 34 -18.57 19.75 -1.85
N GLN A 35 -18.33 18.48 -2.16
CA GLN A 35 -19.31 17.59 -2.79
C GLN A 35 -20.54 17.34 -1.89
N MET A 36 -20.37 17.29 -0.56
CA MET A 36 -21.48 17.09 0.38
C MET A 36 -22.27 18.38 0.69
N LEU A 37 -21.60 19.53 0.72
CA LEU A 37 -22.21 20.79 1.16
C LEU A 37 -22.84 21.61 0.02
N LEU A 38 -22.31 21.48 -1.19
CA LEU A 38 -22.71 22.33 -2.30
C LEU A 38 -23.67 21.57 -3.23
N PRO A 39 -24.83 22.16 -3.59
CA PRO A 39 -25.77 21.54 -4.51
C PRO A 39 -25.14 21.41 -5.89
N THR A 40 -25.33 20.25 -6.49
CA THR A 40 -24.95 19.98 -7.87
C THR A 40 -26.04 20.54 -8.79
N GLU A 41 -25.66 21.15 -9.93
CA GLU A 41 -26.64 21.50 -10.95
C GLU A 41 -27.30 20.21 -11.45
N GLY A 42 -28.61 20.08 -11.21
CA GLY A 42 -29.40 18.95 -11.68
C GLY A 42 -29.33 18.81 -13.21
N ASP A 43 -29.25 17.58 -13.70
CA ASP A 43 -29.31 17.26 -15.13
C ASP A 43 -30.73 17.48 -15.68
N THR A 44 -31.15 18.73 -15.83
CA THR A 44 -32.39 19.04 -16.55
C THR A 44 -32.13 19.02 -18.05
N LEU A 45 -32.27 17.84 -18.65
CA LEU A 45 -32.37 17.66 -20.12
C LEU A 45 -33.54 18.48 -20.73
N ALA A 46 -34.44 19.01 -19.90
CA ALA A 46 -35.68 19.65 -20.31
C ALA A 46 -35.52 21.07 -20.87
N ASN A 47 -34.40 21.76 -20.59
CA ASN A 47 -34.13 23.08 -21.12
C ASN A 47 -32.71 23.11 -21.69
N MET A 48 -32.52 22.82 -22.99
CA MET A 48 -31.50 23.48 -23.82
C MET A 48 -31.35 22.80 -25.19
N THR A 49 -31.44 23.63 -26.22
CA THR A 49 -31.00 23.35 -27.59
C THR A 49 -29.53 22.92 -27.62
N ALA A 50 -29.23 21.89 -28.40
CA ALA A 50 -27.94 21.22 -28.57
C ALA A 50 -26.75 22.05 -29.12
N LYS A 51 -26.62 23.34 -28.75
CA LYS A 51 -25.67 24.28 -29.39
C LYS A 51 -24.44 24.69 -28.58
N SER A 52 -24.22 24.19 -27.35
CA SER A 52 -23.03 24.59 -26.57
C SER A 52 -22.47 23.53 -25.61
N TYR A 53 -22.43 22.26 -26.03
CA TYR A 53 -21.70 21.22 -25.30
C TYR A 53 -20.76 20.45 -26.22
N SER A 54 -19.58 20.08 -25.72
CA SER A 54 -18.64 19.21 -26.42
C SER A 54 -19.25 17.82 -26.65
N ILE A 55 -18.83 17.13 -27.70
CA ILE A 55 -19.28 15.74 -27.99
C ILE A 55 -19.05 14.82 -26.79
N TYR A 56 -17.98 15.06 -26.02
CA TYR A 56 -17.63 14.31 -24.81
C TYR A 56 -18.63 14.51 -23.68
N ALA A 57 -19.08 15.74 -23.43
CA ALA A 57 -20.07 16.02 -22.38
C ALA A 57 -21.44 15.40 -22.67
N LEU A 58 -21.90 15.47 -23.93
CA LEU A 58 -23.14 14.80 -24.37
C LEU A 58 -23.08 13.28 -24.19
N ARG A 59 -21.91 12.69 -24.48
CA ARG A 59 -21.64 11.25 -24.29
C ARG A 59 -21.64 10.88 -22.81
N ALA A 60 -20.98 11.69 -21.98
CA ALA A 60 -20.92 11.50 -20.54
C ALA A 60 -22.29 11.52 -19.88
N LEU A 61 -23.16 12.47 -20.24
CA LEU A 61 -24.55 12.54 -19.77
C LEU A 61 -25.34 11.25 -20.09
N ARG A 62 -25.28 10.77 -21.34
CA ARG A 62 -25.96 9.53 -21.75
C ARG A 62 -25.43 8.32 -21.00
N CYS A 63 -24.12 8.22 -20.85
CA CYS A 63 -23.46 7.08 -20.21
C CYS A 63 -23.64 7.08 -18.68
N SER A 64 -23.66 8.25 -18.03
CA SER A 64 -23.99 8.40 -16.62
C SER A 64 -25.39 7.90 -16.31
N ARG A 65 -26.39 8.31 -17.10
CA ARG A 65 -27.76 7.83 -16.89
C ARG A 65 -27.87 6.32 -17.04
N ARG A 66 -27.14 5.74 -18.00
CA ARG A 66 -27.06 4.28 -18.17
C ARG A 66 -26.35 3.61 -16.99
N TYR A 67 -25.35 4.25 -16.39
CA TYR A 67 -24.69 3.75 -15.18
C TYR A 67 -25.69 3.74 -14.01
N ASP A 68 -26.35 4.85 -13.74
CA ASP A 68 -27.30 5.00 -12.61
C ASP A 68 -28.45 3.99 -12.63
N LEU A 69 -29.00 3.71 -13.83
CA LEU A 69 -30.08 2.73 -14.01
C LEU A 69 -29.66 1.29 -13.74
N ASN A 70 -28.36 0.98 -13.86
CA ASN A 70 -27.88 -0.38 -13.70
C ASN A 70 -27.20 -0.62 -12.33
N VAL A 71 -27.10 0.39 -11.48
CA VAL A 71 -26.65 0.27 -10.09
C VAL A 71 -27.92 0.09 -9.23
N PRO A 72 -28.13 -1.08 -8.60
CA PRO A 72 -29.31 -1.32 -7.78
C PRO A 72 -29.28 -0.45 -6.52
N ASP A 73 -30.34 0.34 -6.30
CA ASP A 73 -30.45 1.23 -5.12
C ASP A 73 -31.19 0.58 -3.94
N ASN A 74 -32.02 -0.44 -4.18
CA ASN A 74 -32.88 -1.04 -3.16
C ASN A 74 -32.69 -2.55 -3.07
N GLY A 75 -32.02 -2.99 -2.01
CA GLY A 75 -31.88 -4.40 -1.63
C GLY A 75 -32.52 -4.70 -0.28
N SER A 76 -32.61 -5.98 0.09
CA SER A 76 -32.93 -6.39 1.47
C SER A 76 -31.83 -5.92 2.44
N VAL A 77 -32.09 -5.86 3.74
CA VAL A 77 -31.10 -5.45 4.76
C VAL A 77 -29.80 -6.26 4.65
N VAL A 78 -29.90 -7.57 4.39
CA VAL A 78 -28.75 -8.46 4.21
C VAL A 78 -27.94 -8.09 2.97
N GLN A 79 -28.62 -7.69 1.88
CA GLN A 79 -27.95 -7.21 0.66
C GLN A 79 -27.27 -5.87 0.91
N SER A 80 -27.92 -4.93 1.62
CA SER A 80 -27.30 -3.64 1.96
C SER A 80 -26.07 -3.78 2.85
N MET A 81 -26.04 -4.78 3.75
CA MET A 81 -24.86 -5.11 4.55
C MET A 81 -23.77 -5.79 3.71
N ALA A 82 -24.13 -6.66 2.76
CA ALA A 82 -23.18 -7.24 1.83
C ALA A 82 -22.56 -6.17 0.93
N ASP A 83 -23.38 -5.27 0.39
CA ASP A 83 -22.98 -4.09 -0.39
C ASP A 83 -22.03 -3.18 0.41
N LEU A 84 -22.27 -3.01 1.73
CA LEU A 84 -21.36 -2.27 2.62
C LEU A 84 -20.00 -2.97 2.77
N VAL A 85 -19.98 -4.29 2.88
CA VAL A 85 -18.73 -5.03 3.02
C VAL A 85 -17.96 -5.01 1.70
N GLN A 86 -18.64 -5.23 0.58
CA GLN A 86 -18.07 -5.30 -0.77
C GLN A 86 -17.65 -3.95 -1.35
N GLY A 87 -18.30 -2.85 -0.95
CA GLY A 87 -18.16 -1.56 -1.63
C GLY A 87 -19.02 -1.42 -2.89
N THR A 88 -20.01 -2.30 -3.08
CA THR A 88 -20.85 -2.38 -4.29
C THR A 88 -22.25 -1.80 -4.04
N GLY A 89 -23.09 -1.76 -5.07
CA GLY A 89 -24.50 -1.36 -4.96
C GLY A 89 -24.66 0.11 -4.57
N TRP A 90 -25.44 0.37 -3.52
CA TRP A 90 -25.71 1.72 -3.03
C TRP A 90 -24.42 2.48 -2.66
N MET A 91 -23.37 1.77 -2.23
CA MET A 91 -22.14 2.41 -1.78
C MET A 91 -21.36 3.01 -2.96
N GLU A 92 -21.49 2.50 -4.18
CA GLU A 92 -20.80 3.01 -5.38
C GLU A 92 -21.13 4.47 -5.70
N LYS A 93 -22.35 4.89 -5.36
CA LYS A 93 -22.85 6.27 -5.56
C LYS A 93 -22.45 7.23 -4.43
N THR A 94 -21.85 6.72 -3.35
CA THR A 94 -21.45 7.55 -2.21
C THR A 94 -20.10 8.22 -2.43
N VAL A 95 -19.78 9.22 -1.61
CA VAL A 95 -18.48 9.90 -1.59
C VAL A 95 -17.31 8.98 -1.22
N ALA A 96 -17.57 7.74 -0.80
CA ALA A 96 -16.52 6.77 -0.49
C ALA A 96 -15.72 6.35 -1.73
N PHE A 97 -16.36 6.31 -2.90
CA PHE A 97 -15.77 5.87 -4.15
C PHE A 97 -15.71 6.97 -5.20
N TYR A 98 -14.75 6.84 -6.11
CA TYR A 98 -14.54 7.76 -7.23
C TYR A 98 -15.80 8.00 -8.08
N GLY A 99 -16.66 6.99 -8.25
CA GLY A 99 -17.87 7.09 -9.06
C GLY A 99 -18.91 8.11 -8.58
N GLY A 100 -18.95 8.42 -7.29
CA GLY A 100 -19.93 9.34 -6.69
C GLY A 100 -19.60 10.84 -6.86
N TYR A 101 -18.45 11.17 -7.45
CA TYR A 101 -18.02 12.56 -7.65
C TYR A 101 -18.51 13.13 -8.98
N THR A 102 -18.96 14.39 -8.95
CA THR A 102 -19.50 15.07 -10.13
C THR A 102 -18.42 15.69 -11.01
N ASP A 103 -18.75 15.87 -12.29
CA ASP A 103 -17.90 16.53 -13.29
C ASP A 103 -18.17 18.02 -13.46
N LYS A 104 -19.11 18.57 -12.69
CA LYS A 104 -19.56 19.95 -12.78
C LYS A 104 -18.86 20.85 -11.76
N ARG A 105 -18.95 22.16 -12.00
CA ARG A 105 -18.60 23.15 -10.98
C ARG A 105 -19.73 23.19 -9.94
N VAL A 106 -19.37 23.19 -8.66
CA VAL A 106 -20.34 23.23 -7.57
C VAL A 106 -20.48 24.67 -7.07
N PHE A 107 -21.71 25.12 -6.83
CA PHE A 107 -22.00 26.52 -6.50
C PHE A 107 -22.36 26.68 -5.02
N LYS A 108 -21.92 27.79 -4.43
CA LYS A 108 -22.51 28.27 -3.18
C LYS A 108 -23.77 29.08 -3.54
N SER A 109 -24.91 28.71 -2.95
CA SER A 109 -26.24 29.33 -3.17
C SER A 109 -26.26 30.88 -3.08
N THR A 110 -25.23 31.50 -2.52
CA THR A 110 -25.16 32.95 -2.25
C THR A 110 -23.99 33.70 -2.92
N ALA A 111 -23.13 33.06 -3.72
CA ALA A 111 -22.01 33.75 -4.39
C ALA A 111 -21.72 33.20 -5.79
N SER A 112 -21.34 34.07 -6.72
CA SER A 112 -20.95 33.78 -8.11
C SER A 112 -19.64 32.98 -8.28
N HIS A 113 -19.11 32.40 -7.20
CA HIS A 113 -17.87 31.63 -7.23
C HIS A 113 -18.16 30.14 -7.41
N SER A 114 -17.81 29.65 -8.60
CA SER A 114 -17.94 28.24 -8.99
C SER A 114 -16.74 27.43 -8.49
N TYR A 115 -16.95 26.39 -7.67
CA TYR A 115 -15.89 25.48 -7.23
C TYR A 115 -15.68 24.38 -8.28
N ASN A 116 -14.52 24.36 -8.93
CA ASN A 116 -14.22 23.32 -9.93
C ASN A 116 -13.72 22.03 -9.25
N LEU A 117 -14.65 21.09 -9.02
CA LEU A 117 -14.38 19.86 -8.30
C LEU A 117 -13.36 18.95 -9.00
N PRO A 118 -13.43 18.71 -10.34
CA PRO A 118 -12.40 17.94 -11.04
C PRO A 118 -10.98 18.52 -10.89
N LEU A 119 -10.83 19.85 -10.97
CA LEU A 119 -9.53 20.50 -10.75
C LEU A 119 -9.05 20.33 -9.31
N ALA A 120 -9.93 20.57 -8.34
CA ALA A 120 -9.62 20.38 -6.93
C ALA A 120 -9.20 18.93 -6.63
N PHE A 121 -9.86 17.96 -7.26
CA PHE A 121 -9.50 16.55 -7.17
C PHE A 121 -8.05 16.31 -7.63
N LEU A 122 -7.66 16.83 -8.80
CA LEU A 122 -6.30 16.65 -9.31
C LEU A 122 -5.25 17.37 -8.44
N LEU A 123 -5.54 18.60 -8.00
CA LEU A 123 -4.64 19.37 -7.14
C LEU A 123 -4.46 18.72 -5.76
N THR A 124 -5.52 18.15 -5.19
CA THR A 124 -5.43 17.44 -3.90
C THR A 124 -4.64 16.15 -4.02
N VAL A 125 -4.76 15.46 -5.15
CA VAL A 125 -3.92 14.29 -5.45
C VAL A 125 -2.45 14.65 -5.49
N LEU A 126 -2.11 15.71 -6.22
CA LEU A 126 -0.74 16.24 -6.26
C LEU A 126 -0.28 16.67 -4.86
N ALA A 127 -1.13 17.38 -4.10
CA ALA A 127 -0.80 17.88 -2.77
C ALA A 127 -0.51 16.75 -1.77
N TYR A 128 -1.33 15.69 -1.73
CA TYR A 128 -1.07 14.57 -0.81
C TYR A 128 0.15 13.75 -1.25
N LEU A 129 0.41 13.60 -2.56
CA LEU A 129 1.61 12.92 -3.05
C LEU A 129 2.88 13.70 -2.68
N LEU A 130 2.89 15.02 -2.85
CA LEU A 130 4.02 15.86 -2.43
C LEU A 130 4.20 15.88 -0.92
N LEU A 131 3.10 15.97 -0.15
CA LEU A 131 3.15 15.91 1.31
C LEU A 131 3.72 14.58 1.80
N SER A 132 3.26 13.46 1.23
CA SER A 132 3.77 12.14 1.59
C SER A 132 5.25 11.96 1.22
N LEU A 133 5.69 12.45 0.07
CA LEU A 133 7.12 12.49 -0.28
C LEU A 133 7.92 13.28 0.76
N PHE A 134 7.46 14.50 1.10
CA PHE A 134 8.11 15.34 2.10
C PHE A 134 8.23 14.65 3.46
N LEU A 135 7.15 14.01 3.94
CA LEU A 135 7.15 13.29 5.21
C LEU A 135 8.06 12.06 5.19
N VAL A 136 8.09 11.31 4.08
CA VAL A 136 8.99 10.16 3.89
C VAL A 136 10.46 10.64 3.89
N VAL A 137 10.78 11.71 3.17
CA VAL A 137 12.14 12.30 3.13
C VAL A 137 12.55 12.83 4.50
N ARG A 138 11.65 13.49 5.23
CA ARG A 138 11.93 13.95 6.61
C ARG A 138 12.23 12.78 7.53
N LYS A 139 11.48 11.68 7.42
CA LYS A 139 11.75 10.44 8.15
C LYS A 139 13.10 9.84 7.75
N ALA A 140 13.42 9.87 6.45
CA ALA A 140 14.69 9.41 5.90
C ALA A 140 15.87 10.13 6.55
N HIS A 141 15.81 11.46 6.56
CA HIS A 141 16.86 12.31 7.10
C HIS A 141 17.16 11.98 8.57
N GLY A 142 16.10 11.87 9.39
CA GLY A 142 16.25 11.54 10.81
C GLY A 142 16.79 10.13 11.09
N ILE A 143 16.64 9.18 10.17
CA ILE A 143 17.26 7.84 10.27
C ILE A 143 18.73 7.91 9.82
N THR A 144 19.01 8.60 8.71
CA THR A 144 20.39 8.74 8.19
C THR A 144 21.31 9.48 9.16
N GLU A 145 20.81 10.52 9.83
CA GLU A 145 21.57 11.26 10.84
C GLU A 145 21.97 10.36 12.01
N LYS A 146 21.03 9.57 12.54
CA LYS A 146 21.29 8.57 13.59
C LYS A 146 22.30 7.52 13.14
N MET A 147 22.22 7.06 11.88
CA MET A 147 23.15 6.08 11.33
C MET A 147 24.57 6.64 11.21
N ILE A 148 24.72 7.87 10.71
CA ILE A 148 26.03 8.54 10.58
C ILE A 148 26.67 8.71 11.96
N LEU A 149 25.90 9.16 12.95
CA LEU A 149 26.36 9.28 14.35
C LEU A 149 26.83 7.92 14.91
N THR A 150 26.13 6.83 14.56
CA THR A 150 26.46 5.46 15.00
C THR A 150 27.69 4.91 14.27
N LYS A 151 27.89 5.24 12.99
CA LYS A 151 29.09 4.83 12.23
C LYS A 151 30.36 5.53 12.71
N HIS A 152 30.28 6.81 13.08
CA HIS A 152 31.41 7.54 13.67
C HIS A 152 31.81 7.02 15.06
N THR A 153 30.92 6.29 15.73
CA THR A 153 31.18 5.61 17.01
C THR A 153 31.48 4.12 16.87
N GLN A 154 31.97 3.65 15.71
CA GLN A 154 32.69 2.36 15.61
C GLN A 154 34.06 2.44 16.28
N LEU A 155 34.03 2.70 17.57
CA LEU A 155 35.12 2.48 18.49
C LEU A 155 35.33 0.96 18.57
N HIS A 156 36.59 0.53 18.40
CA HIS A 156 37.06 -0.86 18.57
C HIS A 156 36.34 -1.55 19.74
N ILE A 157 36.13 -2.86 19.67
CA ILE A 157 35.52 -3.69 20.73
C ILE A 157 35.97 -3.28 22.15
N GLY A 158 37.24 -2.90 22.32
CA GLY A 158 37.77 -2.36 23.58
C GLY A 158 37.01 -1.14 24.12
N CYS A 159 36.75 -0.13 23.31
CA CYS A 159 36.02 1.06 23.72
C CYS A 159 34.52 0.81 23.89
N GLN A 160 33.92 -0.12 23.13
CA GLN A 160 32.57 -0.60 23.47
C GLN A 160 32.54 -1.16 24.89
N VAL A 161 33.47 -2.05 25.27
CA VAL A 161 33.53 -2.63 26.63
C VAL A 161 33.59 -1.56 27.72
N PHE A 162 34.32 -0.46 27.49
CA PHE A 162 34.38 0.66 28.44
C PHE A 162 33.12 1.53 28.47
N HIS A 163 32.39 1.67 27.36
CA HIS A 163 31.11 2.41 27.29
C HIS A 163 29.88 1.59 27.67
N LEU A 164 30.03 0.26 27.80
CA LEU A 164 28.94 -0.67 28.12
C LEU A 164 28.52 -0.63 29.60
N TRP A 165 29.27 0.06 30.46
CA TRP A 165 28.96 0.25 31.88
C TRP A 165 27.85 1.29 32.08
N ASP A 166 26.72 0.87 32.64
CA ASP A 166 25.57 1.74 32.93
C ASP A 166 25.39 1.88 34.45
N TYR A 167 25.70 3.07 34.97
CA TYR A 167 25.62 3.39 36.40
C TYR A 167 24.17 3.54 36.91
N GLY A 168 23.17 3.58 36.02
CA GLY A 168 21.76 3.72 36.39
C GLY A 168 21.07 2.40 36.76
N LEU A 169 21.73 1.26 36.56
CA LEU A 169 21.17 -0.07 36.83
C LEU A 169 21.33 -0.45 38.30
N ILE A 170 20.31 -0.13 39.11
CA ILE A 170 20.28 -0.43 40.55
C ILE A 170 19.72 -1.84 40.83
N ASP A 171 18.88 -2.36 39.93
CA ASP A 171 18.20 -3.65 40.10
C ASP A 171 19.07 -4.85 39.64
N ALA A 172 19.24 -5.83 40.53
CA ALA A 172 20.01 -7.05 40.29
C ALA A 172 19.48 -7.89 39.13
N THR A 173 18.16 -7.88 38.90
CA THR A 173 17.57 -8.62 37.77
C THR A 173 17.89 -7.95 36.43
N ASN A 174 17.81 -6.63 36.37
CA ASN A 174 18.09 -5.86 35.16
C ASN A 174 19.59 -5.85 34.81
N SER A 175 20.48 -5.82 35.81
CA SER A 175 21.93 -5.93 35.59
C SER A 175 22.33 -7.30 35.03
N ALA A 176 21.76 -8.40 35.56
CA ALA A 176 21.99 -9.74 35.02
C ALA A 176 21.50 -9.90 33.57
N ILE A 177 20.34 -9.32 33.24
CA ILE A 177 19.81 -9.29 31.86
C ILE A 177 20.73 -8.47 30.94
N ARG A 178 21.18 -7.29 31.41
CA ARG A 178 22.09 -6.43 30.65
C ARG A 178 23.41 -7.15 30.36
N GLN A 179 24.03 -7.75 31.37
CA GLN A 179 25.29 -8.49 31.20
C GLN A 179 25.14 -9.62 30.17
N LYS A 180 24.02 -10.36 30.20
CA LYS A 180 23.73 -11.43 29.25
C LYS A 180 23.55 -10.92 27.81
N ASN A 181 22.89 -9.77 27.64
CA ASN A 181 22.73 -9.14 26.33
C ASN A 181 24.09 -8.69 25.75
N ILE A 182 24.93 -8.06 26.58
CA ILE A 182 26.27 -7.61 26.18
C ILE A 182 27.15 -8.78 25.76
N CYS A 183 27.17 -9.84 26.57
CA CYS A 183 27.95 -11.04 26.25
C CYS A 183 27.54 -11.65 24.90
N ARG A 184 26.24 -11.68 24.61
CA ARG A 184 25.72 -12.18 23.33
C ARG A 184 26.07 -11.26 22.16
N GLU A 185 25.99 -9.94 22.35
CA GLU A 185 26.35 -8.97 21.31
C GLU A 185 27.81 -9.15 20.89
N LEU A 186 28.73 -9.23 21.86
CA LEU A 186 30.15 -9.50 21.61
C LEU A 186 30.40 -10.88 20.96
N GLN A 187 29.67 -11.92 21.39
CA GLN A 187 29.77 -13.24 20.77
C GLN A 187 29.37 -13.23 19.29
N VAL A 188 28.33 -12.46 18.94
CA VAL A 188 27.88 -12.33 17.55
C VAL A 188 28.89 -11.55 16.71
N ASP A 189 29.41 -10.44 17.21
CA ASP A 189 30.44 -9.66 16.50
C ASP A 189 31.72 -10.49 16.23
N LEU A 190 32.17 -11.25 17.23
CA LEU A 190 33.29 -12.19 17.08
C LEU A 190 32.98 -13.30 16.06
N ALA A 191 31.77 -13.85 16.09
CA ALA A 191 31.36 -14.88 15.13
C ALA A 191 31.27 -14.32 13.69
N GLU A 192 30.81 -13.08 13.51
CA GLU A 192 30.79 -12.41 12.21
C GLU A 192 32.20 -12.16 11.68
N GLN A 193 33.10 -11.64 12.52
CA GLN A 193 34.51 -11.44 12.14
C GLN A 193 35.19 -12.76 11.75
N ARG A 194 34.95 -13.83 12.52
CA ARG A 194 35.49 -15.16 12.22
C ARG A 194 35.01 -15.68 10.87
N ARG A 195 33.71 -15.56 10.56
CA ARG A 195 33.17 -15.94 9.25
C ARG A 195 33.71 -15.08 8.11
N ALA A 196 33.92 -13.79 8.32
CA ALA A 196 34.52 -12.90 7.32
C ALA A 196 35.98 -13.30 7.00
N ALA A 197 36.74 -13.72 8.02
CA ALA A 197 38.09 -14.25 7.83
C ALA A 197 38.07 -15.60 7.09
N GLU A 198 37.14 -16.50 7.44
CA GLU A 198 36.94 -17.78 6.74
C GLU A 198 36.56 -17.59 5.26
N MET A 199 35.78 -16.56 4.92
CA MET A 199 35.44 -16.26 3.52
C MET A 199 36.65 -15.85 2.67
N LYS A 200 37.67 -15.22 3.27
CA LYS A 200 38.91 -14.84 2.55
C LYS A 200 39.83 -16.03 2.26
N ASN A 201 39.75 -17.10 3.05
CA ASN A 201 40.59 -18.29 2.92
C ASN A 201 39.93 -19.45 2.14
N ARG A 202 38.79 -19.23 1.48
CA ARG A 202 38.07 -20.29 0.77
C ARG A 202 38.68 -20.63 -0.58
N THR A 203 38.75 -21.92 -0.87
CA THR A 203 39.13 -22.42 -2.19
C THR A 203 38.06 -22.10 -3.24
N TRP A 204 38.49 -21.88 -4.48
CA TRP A 204 37.60 -21.56 -5.60
C TRP A 204 36.50 -22.61 -5.83
N TRP A 205 36.79 -23.91 -5.64
CA TRP A 205 35.79 -24.98 -5.74
C TRP A 205 34.67 -24.87 -4.69
N GLN A 206 35.01 -24.55 -3.45
CA GLN A 206 34.02 -24.35 -2.38
C GLN A 206 33.17 -23.11 -2.64
N ALA A 207 33.78 -22.06 -3.20
CA ALA A 207 33.06 -20.87 -3.64
C ALA A 207 32.07 -21.21 -4.77
N MET A 208 32.49 -21.94 -5.81
CA MET A 208 31.60 -22.35 -6.91
C MET A 208 30.41 -23.18 -6.42
N LYS A 209 30.62 -24.15 -5.53
CA LYS A 209 29.52 -24.96 -4.95
C LYS A 209 28.50 -24.09 -4.21
N GLN A 210 28.96 -23.07 -3.48
CA GLN A 210 28.07 -22.17 -2.75
C GLN A 210 27.35 -21.18 -3.67
N TRP A 211 28.01 -20.66 -4.70
CA TRP A 211 27.36 -19.83 -5.73
C TRP A 211 26.31 -20.61 -6.52
N ALA A 212 26.60 -21.87 -6.89
CA ALA A 212 25.62 -22.74 -7.53
C ALA A 212 24.38 -22.97 -6.64
N LYS A 213 24.58 -23.23 -5.34
CA LYS A 213 23.47 -23.36 -4.38
C LYS A 213 22.60 -22.09 -4.34
N ARG A 214 23.23 -20.91 -4.28
CA ARG A 214 22.53 -19.62 -4.27
C ARG A 214 21.79 -19.36 -5.57
N LEU A 215 22.37 -19.74 -6.71
CA LEU A 215 21.72 -19.60 -8.01
C LEU A 215 20.43 -20.42 -8.07
N VAL A 216 20.50 -21.70 -7.66
CA VAL A 216 19.33 -22.59 -7.64
C VAL A 216 18.23 -22.04 -6.72
N ILE A 217 18.58 -21.60 -5.50
CA ILE A 217 17.58 -21.09 -4.55
C ILE A 217 16.95 -19.78 -5.06
N ASN A 218 17.75 -18.86 -5.60
CA ASN A 218 17.21 -17.62 -6.18
C ASN A 218 16.33 -17.88 -7.41
N LEU A 219 16.67 -18.84 -8.26
CA LEU A 219 15.80 -19.27 -9.36
C LEU A 219 14.48 -19.84 -8.84
N CYS A 220 14.51 -20.65 -7.78
CA CYS A 220 13.29 -21.14 -7.12
C CYS A 220 12.44 -19.98 -6.56
N VAL A 221 13.05 -18.95 -5.96
CA VAL A 221 12.33 -17.77 -5.45
C VAL A 221 11.67 -17.00 -6.61
N VAL A 222 12.38 -16.76 -7.71
CA VAL A 222 11.80 -16.11 -8.90
C VAL A 222 10.65 -16.92 -9.47
N ALA A 223 10.78 -18.25 -9.54
CA ALA A 223 9.70 -19.13 -9.99
C ALA A 223 8.47 -19.05 -9.07
N LEU A 224 8.67 -19.03 -7.75
CA LEU A 224 7.57 -18.86 -6.79
C LEU A 224 6.86 -17.51 -6.93
N LEU A 225 7.62 -16.43 -7.14
CA LEU A 225 7.07 -15.09 -7.37
C LEU A 225 6.28 -15.04 -8.70
N ALA A 226 6.79 -15.65 -9.77
CA ALA A 226 6.11 -15.74 -11.05
C ALA A 226 4.82 -16.56 -10.96
N CYS A 227 4.85 -17.71 -10.27
CA CYS A 227 3.66 -18.52 -10.00
C CYS A 227 2.61 -17.74 -9.20
N ALA A 228 3.03 -17.01 -8.16
CA ALA A 228 2.13 -16.15 -7.39
C ALA A 228 1.48 -15.08 -8.28
N GLY A 229 2.27 -14.41 -9.11
CA GLY A 229 1.77 -13.41 -10.06
C GLY A 229 0.79 -13.99 -11.09
N TYR A 230 1.07 -15.18 -11.62
CA TYR A 230 0.18 -15.89 -12.55
C TYR A 230 -1.14 -16.29 -11.90
N ILE A 231 -1.11 -16.81 -10.65
CA ILE A 231 -2.33 -17.15 -9.91
C ILE A 231 -3.19 -15.91 -9.69
N ILE A 232 -2.58 -14.77 -9.33
CA ILE A 232 -3.30 -13.51 -9.15
C ILE A 232 -3.96 -13.09 -10.47
N TYR A 233 -3.21 -13.07 -11.57
CA TYR A 233 -3.74 -12.74 -12.91
C TYR A 233 -4.88 -13.67 -13.35
N PHE A 234 -4.75 -14.98 -13.12
CA PHE A 234 -5.79 -15.93 -13.48
C PHE A 234 -7.05 -15.71 -12.63
N THR A 235 -6.88 -15.48 -11.34
CA THR A 235 -7.98 -15.25 -10.39
C THR A 235 -8.74 -13.98 -10.72
N THR A 236 -8.03 -12.87 -10.98
CA THR A 236 -8.63 -11.58 -11.36
C THR A 236 -9.46 -11.71 -12.64
N VAL A 237 -8.90 -12.31 -13.68
CA VAL A 237 -9.61 -12.53 -14.95
C VAL A 237 -10.87 -13.37 -14.72
N LYS A 238 -10.74 -14.48 -13.99
CA LYS A 238 -11.88 -15.38 -13.72
C LYS A 238 -12.96 -14.72 -12.86
N THR A 239 -12.61 -13.96 -11.82
CA THR A 239 -13.57 -13.19 -11.04
C THR A 239 -14.37 -12.25 -11.96
N THR A 240 -13.69 -11.47 -12.79
CA THR A 240 -14.37 -10.51 -13.69
C THR A 240 -15.22 -11.19 -14.76
N GLU A 241 -14.83 -12.36 -15.24
CA GLU A 241 -15.62 -13.16 -16.18
C GLU A 241 -16.92 -13.64 -15.52
N ILE A 242 -16.84 -14.14 -14.27
CA ILE A 242 -18.00 -14.64 -13.51
C ILE A 242 -18.96 -13.50 -13.17
N THR A 243 -18.45 -12.35 -12.71
CA THR A 243 -19.28 -11.18 -12.35
C THR A 243 -20.06 -10.62 -13.55
N ASN A 244 -19.52 -10.77 -14.77
CA ASN A 244 -20.18 -10.28 -16.00
C ASN A 244 -21.21 -11.24 -16.59
N ARG A 245 -21.32 -12.47 -16.06
CA ARG A 245 -22.26 -13.48 -16.54
C ARG A 245 -23.69 -13.16 -16.08
N SER A 246 -24.69 -13.39 -16.94
CA SER A 246 -26.11 -13.18 -16.61
C SER A 246 -26.58 -13.96 -15.38
N ASP A 247 -26.01 -15.15 -15.18
CA ASP A 247 -26.36 -16.05 -14.08
C ASP A 247 -25.89 -15.52 -12.71
N TYR A 248 -25.01 -14.51 -12.69
CA TYR A 248 -24.50 -13.89 -11.46
C TYR A 248 -25.60 -13.36 -10.55
N ALA A 249 -26.63 -12.74 -11.13
CA ALA A 249 -27.75 -12.18 -10.37
C ALA A 249 -28.63 -13.26 -9.69
N SER A 250 -28.50 -14.52 -10.11
CA SER A 250 -29.23 -15.66 -9.52
C SER A 250 -28.46 -16.37 -8.40
N LEU A 251 -27.21 -15.95 -8.14
CA LEU A 251 -26.36 -16.56 -7.12
C LEU A 251 -26.83 -16.13 -5.71
N SER A 252 -26.66 -17.02 -4.72
CA SER A 252 -26.94 -16.66 -3.33
C SER A 252 -25.94 -15.61 -2.82
N THR A 253 -26.39 -14.72 -1.93
CA THR A 253 -25.58 -13.60 -1.40
C THR A 253 -24.20 -14.04 -0.90
N PHE A 254 -24.11 -15.20 -0.23
CA PHE A 254 -22.82 -15.75 0.24
C PHE A 254 -21.86 -16.11 -0.90
N LYS A 255 -22.36 -16.70 -1.99
CA LYS A 255 -21.51 -17.07 -3.13
C LYS A 255 -21.08 -15.81 -3.89
N THR A 256 -21.94 -14.81 -4.00
CA THR A 256 -21.63 -13.49 -4.58
C THR A 256 -20.47 -12.84 -3.83
N LEU A 257 -20.55 -12.82 -2.49
CA LEU A 257 -19.46 -12.35 -1.62
C LEU A 257 -18.16 -13.10 -1.86
N LEU A 258 -18.19 -14.43 -1.92
CA LEU A 258 -17.00 -15.24 -2.12
C LEU A 258 -16.33 -14.97 -3.48
N VAL A 259 -17.12 -14.81 -4.55
CA VAL A 259 -16.60 -14.51 -5.88
C VAL A 259 -15.92 -13.15 -5.92
N GLU A 260 -16.54 -12.11 -5.33
CA GLU A 260 -15.97 -10.76 -5.31
C GLU A 260 -14.71 -10.64 -4.44
N TYR A 261 -14.61 -11.42 -3.37
CA TYR A 261 -13.41 -11.45 -2.51
C TYR A 261 -12.33 -12.41 -2.99
N MET A 262 -12.59 -13.22 -4.03
CA MET A 262 -11.68 -14.29 -4.47
C MET A 262 -10.27 -13.77 -4.74
N THR A 263 -10.14 -12.71 -5.55
CA THR A 263 -8.85 -12.06 -5.83
C THR A 263 -8.15 -11.59 -4.55
N THR A 264 -8.87 -10.84 -3.71
CA THR A 264 -8.31 -10.30 -2.46
C THR A 264 -7.84 -11.41 -1.52
N ILE A 265 -8.65 -12.46 -1.34
CA ILE A 265 -8.32 -13.63 -0.52
C ILE A 265 -7.07 -14.32 -1.06
N THR A 266 -6.97 -14.55 -2.38
CA THR A 266 -5.78 -15.18 -2.97
C THR A 266 -4.51 -14.36 -2.73
N ILE A 267 -4.57 -13.03 -2.88
CA ILE A 267 -3.43 -12.15 -2.59
C ILE A 267 -3.00 -12.30 -1.13
N THR A 268 -3.94 -12.19 -0.18
CA THR A 268 -3.61 -12.31 1.25
C THR A 268 -3.11 -13.70 1.64
N ALA A 269 -3.66 -14.77 1.06
CA ALA A 269 -3.22 -16.13 1.30
C ALA A 269 -1.79 -16.36 0.80
N LEU A 270 -1.45 -15.86 -0.40
CA LEU A 270 -0.09 -15.91 -0.95
C LEU A 270 0.89 -15.11 -0.08
N GLN A 271 0.49 -13.91 0.36
CA GLN A 271 1.30 -13.07 1.24
C GLN A 271 1.51 -13.68 2.63
N MET A 272 0.61 -14.54 3.12
CA MET A 272 0.82 -15.29 4.37
C MET A 272 1.67 -16.55 4.17
N ALA A 273 1.44 -17.29 3.09
CA ALA A 273 2.09 -18.59 2.88
C ALA A 273 3.55 -18.47 2.41
N LEU A 274 3.85 -17.55 1.49
CA LEU A 274 5.18 -17.46 0.86
C LEU A 274 6.30 -16.96 1.78
N PRO A 275 6.09 -16.02 2.72
CA PRO A 275 7.14 -15.64 3.68
C PRO A 275 7.65 -16.82 4.51
N ILE A 276 6.78 -17.77 4.87
CA ILE A 276 7.15 -18.98 5.60
C ILE A 276 8.12 -19.85 4.75
N VAL A 277 7.86 -19.91 3.44
CA VAL A 277 8.74 -20.62 2.49
C VAL A 277 10.06 -19.87 2.30
N PHE A 278 10.02 -18.54 2.13
CA PHE A 278 11.22 -17.72 1.97
C PHE A 278 12.15 -17.82 3.19
N GLY A 279 11.61 -17.80 4.41
CA GLY A 279 12.41 -17.99 5.63
C GLY A 279 13.13 -19.34 5.65
N LYS A 280 12.48 -20.42 5.21
CA LYS A 280 13.13 -21.74 5.09
C LYS A 280 14.19 -21.78 3.99
N LEU A 281 13.96 -21.11 2.86
CA LEU A 281 14.90 -21.07 1.74
C LEU A 281 16.18 -20.30 2.09
N VAL A 282 16.07 -19.18 2.82
CA VAL A 282 17.24 -18.37 3.20
C VAL A 282 18.18 -19.13 4.15
N MET A 283 17.62 -19.90 5.10
CA MET A 283 18.40 -20.77 5.98
C MET A 283 19.29 -21.74 5.21
N TRP A 284 18.88 -22.15 4.00
CA TRP A 284 19.67 -23.01 3.14
C TRP A 284 20.78 -22.24 2.40
N GLU A 285 20.67 -20.95 2.14
CA GLU A 285 21.67 -20.19 1.37
C GLU A 285 22.98 -19.94 2.13
N GLY A 286 22.95 -20.10 3.47
CA GLY A 286 24.12 -19.95 4.34
C GLY A 286 24.70 -18.53 4.32
N PHE A 287 23.83 -17.52 4.29
CA PHE A 287 24.21 -16.11 4.41
C PHE A 287 24.58 -15.76 5.87
N THR A 288 25.17 -14.58 6.07
CA THR A 288 25.30 -14.01 7.42
C THR A 288 23.92 -13.66 7.98
N TYR A 289 23.78 -13.58 9.30
CA TYR A 289 22.48 -13.33 9.94
C TYR A 289 21.83 -12.02 9.45
N ALA A 290 22.59 -10.92 9.39
CA ALA A 290 22.10 -9.65 8.87
C ALA A 290 21.68 -9.72 7.39
N GLN A 291 22.45 -10.41 6.55
CA GLN A 291 22.11 -10.61 5.14
C GLN A 291 20.89 -11.50 4.96
N GLU A 292 20.73 -12.52 5.80
CA GLU A 292 19.57 -13.41 5.81
C GLU A 292 18.28 -12.63 6.11
N VAL A 293 18.28 -11.80 7.15
CA VAL A 293 17.13 -10.94 7.49
C VAL A 293 16.83 -9.98 6.34
N ASN A 294 17.82 -9.22 5.85
CA ASN A 294 17.60 -8.24 4.78
C ASN A 294 17.13 -8.86 3.47
N LEU A 295 17.66 -10.03 3.09
CA LEU A 295 17.24 -10.74 1.88
C LEU A 295 15.83 -11.30 2.02
N THR A 296 15.47 -11.82 3.20
CA THR A 296 14.09 -12.26 3.49
C THR A 296 13.13 -11.09 3.36
N LEU A 297 13.45 -9.94 3.96
CA LEU A 297 12.65 -8.73 3.86
C LEU A 297 12.53 -8.23 2.42
N ALA A 298 13.62 -8.24 1.65
CA ALA A 298 13.59 -7.86 0.24
C ALA A 298 12.63 -8.75 -0.57
N ARG A 299 12.64 -10.07 -0.33
CA ARG A 299 11.75 -11.04 -0.98
C ARG A 299 10.29 -10.82 -0.59
N ILE A 300 10.00 -10.59 0.69
CA ILE A 300 8.64 -10.31 1.17
C ILE A 300 8.15 -8.96 0.60
N ALA A 301 8.99 -7.93 0.58
CA ALA A 301 8.66 -6.63 0.00
C ALA A 301 8.34 -6.75 -1.49
N THR A 302 9.16 -7.50 -2.23
CA THR A 302 8.95 -7.79 -3.66
C THR A 302 7.65 -8.54 -3.89
N LEU A 303 7.32 -9.53 -3.04
CA LEU A 303 6.06 -10.25 -3.13
C LEU A 303 4.86 -9.31 -2.92
N LYS A 304 4.89 -8.48 -1.88
CA LYS A 304 3.77 -7.58 -1.55
C LYS A 304 3.56 -6.52 -2.62
N LEU A 305 4.61 -5.77 -2.97
CA LEU A 305 4.55 -4.75 -4.01
C LEU A 305 4.26 -5.36 -5.38
N GLY A 306 4.87 -6.51 -5.70
CA GLY A 306 4.64 -7.25 -6.93
C GLY A 306 3.20 -7.76 -7.04
N SER A 307 2.59 -8.23 -5.96
CA SER A 307 1.19 -8.68 -5.96
C SER A 307 0.20 -7.55 -6.29
N LEU A 308 0.43 -6.35 -5.75
CA LEU A 308 -0.34 -5.15 -6.10
C LEU A 308 -0.08 -4.70 -7.55
N GLY A 309 1.18 -4.76 -7.99
CA GLY A 309 1.56 -4.49 -9.37
C GLY A 309 0.85 -5.42 -10.36
N MET A 310 0.77 -6.71 -10.04
CA MET A 310 0.07 -7.71 -10.87
C MET A 310 -1.44 -7.51 -10.89
N LEU A 311 -2.05 -7.12 -9.76
CA LEU A 311 -3.46 -6.74 -9.71
C LEU A 311 -3.75 -5.55 -10.65
N LEU A 312 -2.95 -4.48 -10.54
CA LEU A 312 -3.06 -3.29 -11.40
C LEU A 312 -2.87 -3.65 -12.87
N PHE A 313 -1.82 -4.41 -13.18
CA PHE A 313 -1.52 -4.86 -14.53
C PHE A 313 -2.66 -5.70 -15.14
N SER A 314 -3.22 -6.63 -14.37
CA SER A 314 -4.36 -7.44 -14.81
C SER A 314 -5.57 -6.58 -15.15
N ILE A 315 -5.91 -5.59 -14.31
CA ILE A 315 -7.05 -4.70 -14.55
C ILE A 315 -6.77 -3.79 -15.75
N PHE A 316 -5.53 -3.30 -15.92
CA PHE A 316 -5.15 -2.49 -17.08
C PHE A 316 -5.27 -3.24 -18.41
N ILE A 317 -4.93 -4.53 -18.45
CA ILE A 317 -5.16 -5.36 -19.66
C ILE A 317 -6.67 -5.42 -19.97
N GLN A 318 -7.51 -5.61 -18.95
CA GLN A 318 -8.96 -5.68 -19.14
C GLN A 318 -9.54 -4.35 -19.64
N ILE A 319 -9.04 -3.22 -19.13
CA ILE A 319 -9.43 -1.88 -19.60
C ILE A 319 -9.01 -1.66 -21.06
N GLY A 320 -7.85 -2.19 -21.48
CA GLY A 320 -7.35 -2.11 -22.85
C GLY A 320 -8.08 -3.02 -23.87
N CYS A 321 -8.96 -3.91 -23.42
CA CYS A 321 -9.64 -4.89 -24.26
C CYS A 321 -10.59 -4.24 -25.29
N THR A 322 -10.65 -4.80 -26.50
CA THR A 322 -11.58 -4.39 -27.58
C THR A 322 -12.34 -5.63 -28.09
N PRO A 323 -13.64 -5.52 -28.48
CA PRO A 323 -14.42 -4.32 -28.83
C PRO A 323 -15.04 -3.57 -27.63
N LYS A 324 -15.35 -2.28 -27.84
CA LYS A 324 -15.98 -1.39 -26.86
C LYS A 324 -17.23 -0.72 -27.43
N ASP A 325 -18.19 -0.47 -26.56
CA ASP A 325 -19.42 0.28 -26.84
C ASP A 325 -19.19 1.78 -26.99
N ALA A 326 -20.26 2.48 -27.39
CA ALA A 326 -20.31 3.93 -27.37
C ALA A 326 -20.02 4.55 -25.99
N CYS A 327 -20.04 3.82 -24.87
CA CYS A 327 -19.65 4.32 -23.55
C CYS A 327 -18.24 3.87 -23.11
N ASN A 328 -17.40 3.39 -24.03
CA ASN A 328 -16.09 2.78 -23.73
C ASN A 328 -16.15 1.56 -22.78
N VAL A 329 -17.33 0.91 -22.69
CA VAL A 329 -17.53 -0.33 -21.94
C VAL A 329 -17.27 -1.52 -22.86
N GLY A 330 -16.56 -2.55 -22.37
CA GLY A 330 -16.24 -3.75 -23.16
C GLY A 330 -17.49 -4.52 -23.60
N THR A 331 -17.44 -5.10 -24.82
CA THR A 331 -18.49 -5.97 -25.35
C THR A 331 -17.97 -7.29 -25.92
N GLY A 332 -18.88 -8.25 -26.08
CA GLY A 332 -18.55 -9.60 -26.53
C GLY A 332 -17.64 -10.32 -25.55
N SER A 333 -16.39 -10.57 -25.96
CA SER A 333 -15.34 -11.24 -25.19
C SER A 333 -14.68 -10.37 -24.12
N CYS A 334 -14.91 -9.05 -24.11
CA CYS A 334 -14.34 -8.15 -23.12
C CYS A 334 -15.27 -7.95 -21.90
N PRO A 335 -14.71 -7.82 -20.68
CA PRO A 335 -15.49 -7.57 -19.47
C PRO A 335 -16.22 -6.23 -19.51
N LYS A 336 -17.45 -6.20 -18.99
CA LYS A 336 -18.31 -5.00 -18.96
C LYS A 336 -17.98 -4.12 -17.75
N LEU A 337 -16.78 -3.52 -17.75
CA LEU A 337 -16.41 -2.54 -16.74
C LEU A 337 -17.11 -1.21 -17.04
N ARG A 338 -18.16 -0.89 -16.27
CA ARG A 338 -18.90 0.39 -16.41
C ARG A 338 -18.09 1.57 -15.86
N CYS A 339 -17.40 1.33 -14.75
CA CYS A 339 -16.61 2.27 -13.97
C CYS A 339 -15.37 1.59 -13.45
N TRP A 340 -14.31 1.53 -14.26
CA TRP A 340 -13.11 0.79 -13.89
C TRP A 340 -12.38 1.42 -12.70
N GLU A 341 -12.46 2.75 -12.53
CA GLU A 341 -11.86 3.48 -11.41
C GLU A 341 -12.50 3.06 -10.08
N THR A 342 -13.84 2.99 -10.04
CA THR A 342 -14.58 2.52 -8.86
C THR A 342 -14.28 1.06 -8.56
N VAL A 343 -14.24 0.19 -9.58
CA VAL A 343 -13.90 -1.24 -9.40
C VAL A 343 -12.51 -1.40 -8.80
N LEU A 344 -11.53 -0.60 -9.27
CA LEU A 344 -10.20 -0.62 -8.70
C LEU A 344 -10.17 -0.10 -7.25
N GLY A 345 -10.96 0.93 -6.94
CA GLY A 345 -11.18 1.43 -5.57
C GLY A 345 -11.79 0.38 -4.65
N GLN A 346 -12.74 -0.42 -5.15
CA GLN A 346 -13.35 -1.55 -4.42
C GLN A 346 -12.32 -2.63 -4.12
N GLU A 347 -11.43 -2.98 -5.05
CA GLU A 347 -10.36 -3.95 -4.77
C GLU A 347 -9.42 -3.46 -3.67
N PHE A 348 -9.01 -2.18 -3.67
CA PHE A 348 -8.20 -1.61 -2.59
C PHE A 348 -8.95 -1.59 -1.25
N TYR A 349 -10.24 -1.25 -1.26
CA TYR A 349 -11.10 -1.27 -0.08
C TYR A 349 -11.17 -2.68 0.54
N LYS A 350 -11.43 -3.70 -0.29
CA LYS A 350 -11.43 -5.11 0.13
C LYS A 350 -10.06 -5.55 0.66
N LEU A 351 -8.96 -5.17 0.02
CA LEU A 351 -7.61 -5.47 0.48
C LEU A 351 -7.32 -4.91 1.88
N VAL A 352 -7.71 -3.66 2.16
CA VAL A 352 -7.53 -3.07 3.49
C VAL A 352 -8.32 -3.84 4.56
N GLN A 353 -9.55 -4.25 4.24
CA GLN A 353 -10.40 -5.04 5.14
C GLN A 353 -9.80 -6.43 5.41
N VAL A 354 -9.50 -7.20 4.35
CA VAL A 354 -9.00 -8.58 4.49
C VAL A 354 -7.63 -8.59 5.16
N ASP A 355 -6.77 -7.60 4.92
CA ASP A 355 -5.50 -7.46 5.63
C ASP A 355 -5.71 -7.21 7.15
N PHE A 356 -6.72 -6.42 7.52
CA PHE A 356 -7.07 -6.24 8.94
C PHE A 356 -7.61 -7.54 9.56
N ILE A 357 -8.58 -8.18 8.90
CA ILE A 357 -9.15 -9.46 9.36
C ILE A 357 -8.05 -10.52 9.46
N GLY A 358 -7.17 -10.60 8.48
CA GLY A 358 -6.03 -11.51 8.46
C GLY A 358 -5.07 -11.26 9.62
N SER A 359 -4.73 -10.00 9.90
CA SER A 359 -3.90 -9.62 11.05
C SER A 359 -4.55 -10.05 12.37
N VAL A 360 -5.86 -9.83 12.53
CA VAL A 360 -6.62 -10.26 13.71
C VAL A 360 -6.61 -11.79 13.84
N LEU A 361 -6.90 -12.50 12.76
CA LEU A 361 -6.92 -13.96 12.72
C LEU A 361 -5.56 -14.55 13.10
N VAL A 362 -4.44 -14.00 12.61
CA VAL A 362 -3.09 -14.47 12.98
C VAL A 362 -2.89 -14.39 14.50
N VAL A 363 -3.30 -13.30 15.14
CA VAL A 363 -3.16 -13.15 16.59
C VAL A 363 -3.97 -14.20 17.34
N PHE A 364 -5.25 -14.39 16.98
CA PHE A 364 -6.14 -15.33 17.67
C PHE A 364 -5.90 -16.80 17.35
N THR A 365 -5.49 -17.14 16.12
CA THR A 365 -5.36 -18.54 15.66
C THR A 365 -3.93 -19.06 15.72
N ILE A 366 -2.93 -18.18 15.68
CA ILE A 366 -1.52 -18.57 15.67
C ILE A 366 -0.83 -18.12 16.97
N GLU A 367 -0.84 -16.82 17.28
CA GLU A 367 -0.03 -16.27 18.38
C GLU A 367 -0.53 -16.74 19.76
N PHE A 368 -1.82 -16.57 20.06
CA PHE A 368 -2.41 -17.00 21.34
C PHE A 368 -2.34 -18.53 21.57
N PRO A 369 -2.75 -19.38 20.62
CA PRO A 369 -2.73 -20.83 20.82
C PRO A 369 -1.30 -21.37 20.94
N ARG A 370 -0.34 -20.82 20.17
CA ARG A 370 1.07 -21.22 20.27
C ARG A 370 1.61 -20.94 21.68
N LYS A 371 1.34 -19.77 22.24
CA LYS A 371 1.75 -19.45 23.62
C LYS A 371 1.14 -20.42 24.63
N HIS A 372 -0.17 -20.67 24.51
CA HIS A 372 -0.88 -21.58 25.41
C HIS A 372 -0.33 -23.00 25.34
N TYR A 373 -0.08 -23.49 24.13
CA TYR A 373 0.45 -24.83 23.89
C TYR A 373 1.87 -25.00 24.46
N VAL A 374 2.78 -24.05 24.18
CA VAL A 374 4.18 -24.14 24.62
C VAL A 374 4.31 -24.04 26.15
N THR A 375 3.45 -23.26 26.81
CA THR A 375 3.49 -23.09 28.27
C THR A 375 2.86 -24.25 29.04
N LYS A 376 1.85 -24.92 28.49
CA LYS A 376 1.16 -26.03 29.19
C LYS A 376 1.67 -27.42 28.83
N VAL A 377 2.19 -27.62 27.62
CA VAL A 377 2.57 -28.95 27.12
C VAL A 377 4.09 -29.05 27.03
N ASN A 378 4.70 -29.94 27.80
CA ASN A 378 6.16 -30.16 27.81
C ASN A 378 6.56 -31.36 26.93
N ASN A 379 6.20 -31.30 25.64
CA ASN A 379 6.58 -32.32 24.65
C ASN A 379 7.79 -31.89 23.82
N ALA A 380 8.45 -32.83 23.14
CA ALA A 380 9.56 -32.54 22.22
C ALA A 380 9.17 -31.50 21.14
N ILE A 381 7.94 -31.58 20.65
CA ILE A 381 7.35 -30.63 19.69
C ILE A 381 7.23 -29.22 20.29
N SER A 382 6.83 -29.09 21.56
CA SER A 382 6.76 -27.80 22.27
C SER A 382 8.14 -27.17 22.43
N ARG A 383 9.16 -27.98 22.72
CA ARG A 383 10.56 -27.52 22.79
C ARG A 383 11.11 -27.08 21.42
N GLN A 384 10.66 -27.70 20.34
CA GLN A 384 11.10 -27.35 18.98
C GLN A 384 10.36 -26.14 18.40
N LEU A 385 9.07 -25.98 18.70
CA LEU A 385 8.28 -24.81 18.31
C LEU A 385 8.78 -23.53 18.98
N GLY A 386 9.14 -23.61 20.27
CA GLY A 386 9.61 -22.44 21.03
C GLY A 386 8.57 -21.33 21.15
N LEU A 387 8.85 -20.38 22.05
CA LEU A 387 8.06 -19.16 22.17
C LEU A 387 8.35 -18.25 20.97
N GLN A 388 7.32 -17.56 20.49
CA GLN A 388 7.45 -16.68 19.33
C GLN A 388 8.24 -15.42 19.73
N GLU A 389 9.25 -15.08 18.92
CA GLU A 389 9.98 -13.82 19.04
C GLU A 389 9.27 -12.75 18.19
N PHE A 390 9.22 -11.51 18.68
CA PHE A 390 8.65 -10.40 17.92
C PHE A 390 9.65 -9.96 16.85
N ASP A 391 9.38 -10.32 15.59
CA ASP A 391 10.15 -9.80 14.46
C ASP A 391 9.66 -8.40 14.10
N ILE A 392 10.52 -7.42 14.35
CA ILE A 392 10.22 -6.01 14.12
C ILE A 392 10.06 -5.73 12.63
N SER A 393 10.85 -6.40 11.80
CA SER A 393 11.00 -6.05 10.38
C SER A 393 9.79 -6.49 9.57
N ASP A 394 9.26 -7.68 9.85
CA ASP A 394 8.04 -8.20 9.22
C ASP A 394 6.83 -7.34 9.56
N ASN A 395 6.69 -6.99 10.86
CA ASN A 395 5.59 -6.14 11.32
C ASN A 395 5.67 -4.72 10.73
N ILE A 396 6.87 -4.15 10.54
CA ILE A 396 7.03 -2.87 9.86
C ILE A 396 6.68 -2.99 8.38
N LEU A 397 7.02 -4.11 7.73
CA LEU A 397 6.72 -4.32 6.31
C LEU A 397 5.21 -4.48 6.06
N ASP A 398 4.46 -5.07 6.99
CA ASP A 398 2.99 -5.03 7.00
C ASP A 398 2.46 -3.59 7.04
N LEU A 399 3.06 -2.74 7.87
CA LEU A 399 2.68 -1.33 7.95
C LEU A 399 3.03 -0.54 6.68
N ILE A 400 4.17 -0.82 6.04
CA ILE A 400 4.55 -0.21 4.74
C ILE A 400 3.54 -0.62 3.66
N TYR A 401 3.16 -1.89 3.61
CA TYR A 401 2.14 -2.38 2.67
C TYR A 401 0.79 -1.69 2.86
N LEU A 402 0.36 -1.49 4.12
CA LEU A 402 -0.85 -0.72 4.41
C LEU A 402 -0.74 0.73 3.88
N GLN A 403 0.42 1.36 4.02
CA GLN A 403 0.63 2.72 3.53
C GLN A 403 0.58 2.80 2.00
N VAL A 404 1.09 1.78 1.30
CA VAL A 404 1.00 1.63 -0.16
C VAL A 404 -0.46 1.54 -0.61
N LEU A 405 -1.29 0.76 0.09
CA LEU A 405 -2.73 0.69 -0.17
C LEU A 405 -3.41 2.05 -0.01
N VAL A 406 -2.99 2.87 0.96
CA VAL A 406 -3.52 4.23 1.10
C VAL A 406 -3.08 5.11 -0.05
N TRP A 407 -1.79 5.15 -0.39
CA TRP A 407 -1.29 6.03 -1.44
C TRP A 407 -1.92 5.75 -2.81
N LEU A 408 -2.05 4.47 -3.18
CA LEU A 408 -2.74 4.04 -4.40
C LEU A 408 -4.26 4.19 -4.29
N GLY A 409 -4.83 3.72 -3.19
CA GLY A 409 -6.27 3.62 -3.00
C GLY A 409 -6.96 4.97 -2.86
N THR A 410 -6.32 5.96 -2.25
CA THR A 410 -6.93 7.30 -2.01
C THR A 410 -7.40 7.97 -3.30
N PHE A 411 -6.71 7.73 -4.42
CA PHE A 411 -7.10 8.26 -5.73
C PHE A 411 -8.42 7.65 -6.23
N PHE A 412 -8.65 6.35 -6.01
CA PHE A 412 -9.83 5.63 -6.51
C PHE A 412 -10.98 5.53 -5.48
N ALA A 413 -10.65 5.63 -4.21
CA ALA A 413 -11.57 5.62 -3.09
C ALA A 413 -11.08 6.62 -2.02
N PRO A 414 -11.51 7.90 -2.13
CA PRO A 414 -11.04 9.00 -1.28
C PRO A 414 -11.19 8.80 0.23
N MET A 415 -12.07 7.88 0.67
CA MET A 415 -12.30 7.59 2.09
C MET A 415 -11.44 6.43 2.64
N ILE A 416 -10.56 5.82 1.84
CA ILE A 416 -9.60 4.82 2.34
C ILE A 416 -8.74 5.33 3.51
N PRO A 417 -8.18 6.57 3.47
CA PRO A 417 -7.46 7.14 4.61
C PRO A 417 -8.24 7.08 5.93
N ALA A 418 -9.54 7.41 5.92
CA ALA A 418 -10.40 7.34 7.10
C ALA A 418 -10.48 5.93 7.67
N MET A 419 -10.72 4.95 6.80
CA MET A 419 -10.75 3.53 7.17
C MET A 419 -9.41 3.08 7.75
N THR A 420 -8.29 3.54 7.17
CA THR A 420 -6.95 3.17 7.67
C THR A 420 -6.59 3.80 9.01
N ILE A 421 -7.09 5.01 9.32
CA ILE A 421 -6.94 5.61 10.65
C ILE A 421 -7.58 4.71 11.71
N VAL A 422 -8.83 4.30 11.49
CA VAL A 422 -9.54 3.38 12.40
C VAL A 422 -8.76 2.06 12.53
N LYS A 423 -8.32 1.49 11.41
CA LYS A 423 -7.51 0.27 11.39
C LYS A 423 -6.21 0.41 12.19
N LEU A 424 -5.47 1.50 12.01
CA LEU A 424 -4.20 1.73 12.72
C LEU A 424 -4.41 1.86 14.23
N ILE A 425 -5.48 2.52 14.67
CA ILE A 425 -5.84 2.62 16.09
C ILE A 425 -6.15 1.23 16.66
N LEU A 426 -6.99 0.44 15.98
CA LEU A 426 -7.32 -0.93 16.42
C LEU A 426 -6.07 -1.83 16.42
N LEU A 427 -5.24 -1.74 15.39
CA LEU A 427 -4.01 -2.51 15.25
C LEU A 427 -2.98 -2.14 16.32
N PHE A 428 -2.90 -0.87 16.73
CA PHE A 428 -2.07 -0.44 17.85
C PHE A 428 -2.42 -1.20 19.13
N TYR A 429 -3.69 -1.21 19.53
CA TYR A 429 -4.12 -1.92 20.74
C TYR A 429 -3.95 -3.43 20.63
N LEU A 430 -4.30 -4.00 19.47
CA LEU A 430 -4.17 -5.43 19.23
C LEU A 430 -2.71 -5.89 19.30
N ARG A 431 -1.78 -5.14 18.70
CA ARG A 431 -0.35 -5.45 18.76
C ARG A 431 0.25 -5.16 20.12
N LEU A 432 -0.22 -4.13 20.84
CA LEU A 432 0.17 -3.89 22.23
C LEU A 432 -0.19 -5.08 23.13
N ILE A 433 -1.43 -5.57 23.04
CA ILE A 433 -1.86 -6.76 23.78
C ILE A 433 -1.01 -7.96 23.36
N SER A 434 -0.82 -8.19 22.06
CA SER A 434 -0.04 -9.35 21.63
C SER A 434 1.41 -9.30 22.12
N VAL A 435 2.10 -8.14 22.05
CA VAL A 435 3.47 -7.99 22.55
C VAL A 435 3.56 -8.22 24.05
N LEU A 436 2.62 -7.70 24.84
CA LEU A 436 2.65 -7.85 26.29
C LEU A 436 2.35 -9.28 26.73
N TYR A 437 1.40 -9.94 26.08
CA TYR A 437 0.92 -11.25 26.49
C TYR A 437 1.57 -12.40 25.72
N ASN A 438 1.75 -12.35 24.40
CA ASN A 438 2.12 -13.51 23.59
C ASN A 438 3.62 -13.66 23.33
N PHE A 439 4.35 -12.54 23.22
CA PHE A 439 5.75 -12.57 22.81
C PHE A 439 6.70 -12.61 24.01
N THR A 440 7.86 -13.23 23.81
CA THR A 440 9.02 -13.10 24.72
C THR A 440 9.99 -12.05 24.20
N PRO A 441 10.72 -11.33 25.09
CA PRO A 441 11.73 -10.38 24.65
C PRO A 441 12.76 -11.07 23.75
N ASN A 442 13.05 -10.44 22.61
CA ASN A 442 13.93 -11.01 21.59
C ASN A 442 15.31 -11.31 22.19
N THR A 443 15.79 -12.54 22.02
CA THR A 443 17.05 -13.01 22.62
C THR A 443 18.25 -12.86 21.69
N LYS A 444 17.98 -12.58 20.40
CA LYS A 444 19.00 -12.37 19.37
C LYS A 444 19.41 -10.90 19.35
N PRO A 445 20.73 -10.59 19.34
CA PRO A 445 21.19 -9.23 19.22
C PRO A 445 20.78 -8.69 17.84
N TYR A 446 20.00 -7.63 17.84
CA TYR A 446 19.50 -6.95 16.67
C TYR A 446 20.34 -5.70 16.44
N ARG A 447 21.08 -5.65 15.32
CA ARG A 447 21.81 -4.44 14.92
C ARG A 447 20.84 -3.45 14.30
N ALA A 448 20.19 -2.65 15.14
CA ALA A 448 19.06 -1.80 14.76
C ALA A 448 19.35 -0.82 13.60
N ALA A 449 20.59 -0.32 13.51
CA ALA A 449 20.95 0.72 12.55
C ALA A 449 20.90 0.28 11.07
N ASP A 450 21.26 -0.96 10.74
CA ASP A 450 21.33 -1.42 9.34
C ASP A 450 19.95 -1.80 8.79
N THR A 451 19.08 -2.35 9.63
CA THR A 451 17.71 -2.72 9.25
C THR A 451 16.80 -1.50 9.11
N ASP A 452 16.95 -0.49 9.98
CA ASP A 452 16.18 0.75 9.89
C ASP A 452 16.44 1.51 8.58
N PHE A 453 17.69 1.49 8.09
CA PHE A 453 18.05 2.02 6.77
C PHE A 453 17.44 1.20 5.63
N PHE A 454 17.47 -0.13 5.72
CA PHE A 454 16.85 -0.99 4.71
C PHE A 454 15.33 -0.75 4.61
N ILE A 455 14.65 -0.68 5.76
CA ILE A 455 13.22 -0.35 5.86
C ILE A 455 12.92 0.99 5.18
N LEU A 456 13.79 1.99 5.37
CA LEU A 456 13.66 3.28 4.71
C LEU A 456 13.78 3.19 3.19
N VAL A 457 14.76 2.43 2.68
CA VAL A 457 14.90 2.19 1.23
C VAL A 457 13.66 1.53 0.66
N VAL A 458 13.11 0.53 1.35
CA VAL A 458 11.87 -0.14 0.95
C VAL A 458 10.69 0.83 0.96
N LEU A 459 10.57 1.69 1.98
CA LEU A 459 9.51 2.70 2.06
C LEU A 459 9.59 3.71 0.89
N MET A 460 10.79 4.18 0.55
CA MET A 460 11.00 5.09 -0.58
C MET A 460 10.67 4.41 -1.92
N ALA A 461 11.16 3.18 -2.12
CA ALA A 461 10.85 2.40 -3.32
C ALA A 461 9.34 2.14 -3.46
N ALA A 462 8.68 1.82 -2.35
CA ALA A 462 7.24 1.62 -2.28
C ALA A 462 6.46 2.90 -2.65
N TYR A 463 6.89 4.07 -2.17
CA TYR A 463 6.29 5.35 -2.55
C TYR A 463 6.39 5.60 -4.07
N VAL A 464 7.57 5.42 -4.65
CA VAL A 464 7.78 5.59 -6.11
C VAL A 464 6.91 4.61 -6.90
N ALA A 465 6.83 3.35 -6.45
CA ALA A 465 5.97 2.33 -7.05
C ALA A 465 4.47 2.68 -7.00
N CYS A 466 4.04 3.55 -6.08
CA CYS A 466 2.66 4.06 -6.02
C CYS A 466 2.45 5.30 -6.90
N ALA A 467 3.39 6.24 -6.84
CA ALA A 467 3.27 7.52 -7.55
C ALA A 467 3.28 7.33 -9.08
N VAL A 468 4.13 6.42 -9.59
CA VAL A 468 4.27 6.20 -11.05
C VAL A 468 2.96 5.74 -11.70
N PRO A 469 2.26 4.69 -11.22
CA PRO A 469 0.96 4.30 -11.76
C PRO A 469 -0.11 5.40 -11.71
N ILE A 470 -0.18 6.18 -10.63
CA ILE A 470 -1.16 7.28 -10.50
C ILE A 470 -0.89 8.34 -11.57
N MET A 471 0.36 8.76 -11.72
CA MET A 471 0.74 9.75 -12.74
C MET A 471 0.47 9.23 -14.16
N TYR A 472 0.74 7.94 -14.40
CA TYR A 472 0.41 7.31 -15.69
C TYR A 472 -1.09 7.33 -15.98
N VAL A 473 -1.93 7.03 -14.98
CA VAL A 473 -3.40 7.08 -15.11
C VAL A 473 -3.86 8.50 -15.43
N ILE A 474 -3.37 9.51 -14.71
CA ILE A 474 -3.78 10.91 -14.91
C ILE A 474 -3.42 11.43 -16.31
N TRP A 475 -2.27 11.04 -16.86
CA TRP A 475 -1.81 11.53 -18.16
C TRP A 475 -2.35 10.75 -19.35
N ARG A 476 -2.38 9.42 -19.28
CA ARG A 476 -2.53 8.57 -20.49
C ARG A 476 -3.84 7.78 -20.54
N MET A 477 -4.43 7.44 -19.40
CA MET A 477 -5.61 6.58 -19.38
C MET A 477 -6.89 7.39 -19.60
N PRO A 478 -7.77 6.99 -20.54
CA PRO A 478 -9.04 7.65 -20.72
C PRO A 478 -9.97 7.37 -19.51
N PRO A 479 -10.60 8.39 -18.91
CA PRO A 479 -11.53 8.20 -17.82
C PRO A 479 -12.78 7.44 -18.28
N SER A 480 -13.46 6.78 -17.36
CA SER A 480 -14.77 6.19 -17.62
C SER A 480 -15.79 7.28 -18.03
N THR A 481 -16.51 7.05 -19.12
CA THR A 481 -17.54 8.01 -19.58
C THR A 481 -18.80 7.98 -18.73
N GLY A 482 -19.01 6.93 -17.92
CA GLY A 482 -20.20 6.75 -17.10
C GLY A 482 -20.13 7.36 -15.70
N CYS A 483 -18.96 7.67 -15.16
CA CYS A 483 -18.82 8.04 -13.75
C CYS A 483 -17.53 8.80 -13.45
N GLY A 484 -17.53 9.44 -12.28
CA GLY A 484 -16.40 10.18 -11.76
C GLY A 484 -16.27 11.60 -12.32
N PRO A 485 -15.31 12.37 -11.77
CA PRO A 485 -15.20 13.80 -12.00
C PRO A 485 -14.64 14.15 -13.39
N PHE A 486 -13.90 13.24 -14.03
CA PHE A 486 -13.24 13.51 -15.32
C PHE A 486 -14.01 12.97 -16.55
N ARG A 487 -15.24 12.48 -16.38
CA ARG A 487 -16.03 11.82 -17.45
C ARG A 487 -16.30 12.67 -18.69
N SER A 488 -16.23 14.00 -18.57
CA SER A 488 -16.46 14.96 -19.66
C SER A 488 -15.18 15.30 -20.46
N TYR A 489 -14.03 14.70 -20.13
CA TYR A 489 -12.73 14.97 -20.74
C TYR A 489 -12.16 13.71 -21.44
N TYR A 490 -11.21 13.90 -22.35
CA TYR A 490 -10.55 12.77 -23.04
C TYR A 490 -9.46 12.14 -22.17
N SER A 491 -8.69 12.96 -21.47
CA SER A 491 -7.76 12.59 -20.41
C SER A 491 -8.05 13.37 -19.13
N MET A 492 -7.71 12.81 -17.97
CA MET A 492 -7.89 13.51 -16.69
C MET A 492 -7.05 14.78 -16.62
N TYR A 493 -5.92 14.83 -17.32
CA TYR A 493 -5.05 16.02 -17.40
C TYR A 493 -5.66 17.18 -18.21
N ASP A 494 -6.60 16.93 -19.11
CA ASP A 494 -7.14 17.98 -20.00
C ASP A 494 -7.82 19.13 -19.23
N ILE A 495 -8.34 18.85 -18.02
CA ILE A 495 -8.88 19.87 -17.11
C ILE A 495 -7.87 20.97 -16.80
N VAL A 496 -6.58 20.64 -16.73
CA VAL A 496 -5.51 21.58 -16.44
C VAL A 496 -5.34 22.52 -17.64
N ASN A 497 -5.33 21.98 -18.85
CA ASN A 497 -5.24 22.79 -20.07
C ASN A 497 -6.45 23.71 -20.23
N VAL A 498 -7.67 23.20 -19.98
CA VAL A 498 -8.90 23.99 -20.06
C VAL A 498 -8.92 25.10 -19.01
N THR A 499 -8.49 24.81 -17.78
CA THR A 499 -8.47 25.83 -16.71
C THR A 499 -7.39 26.88 -16.93
N ILE A 500 -6.20 26.49 -17.42
CA ILE A 500 -5.14 27.44 -17.81
C ILE A 500 -5.61 28.34 -18.96
N ALA A 501 -6.41 27.84 -19.89
CA ALA A 501 -6.96 28.65 -20.99
C ALA A 501 -7.93 29.76 -20.51
N GLU A 502 -8.55 29.60 -19.34
CA GLU A 502 -9.42 30.62 -18.73
C GLU A 502 -8.62 31.69 -17.96
N TRP A 503 -7.35 31.44 -17.63
CA TRP A 503 -6.54 32.34 -16.79
C TRP A 503 -6.03 33.57 -17.55
N PRO A 504 -5.62 34.65 -16.86
CA PRO A 504 -4.98 35.80 -17.50
C PRO A 504 -3.74 35.41 -18.33
N ALA A 505 -3.51 36.11 -19.45
CA ALA A 505 -2.44 35.78 -20.40
C ALA A 505 -1.03 35.72 -19.76
N TRP A 506 -0.75 36.56 -18.77
CA TRP A 506 0.55 36.59 -18.09
C TRP A 506 0.87 35.28 -17.33
N ILE A 507 -0.14 34.60 -16.78
CA ILE A 507 0.08 33.31 -16.08
C ILE A 507 0.29 32.17 -17.08
N ARG A 508 -0.42 32.21 -18.22
CA ARG A 508 -0.26 31.20 -19.29
C ARG A 508 1.16 31.17 -19.83
N ILE A 509 1.72 32.35 -20.12
CA ILE A 509 3.09 32.50 -20.62
C ILE A 509 4.12 31.90 -19.64
N ILE A 510 3.95 32.14 -18.33
CA ILE A 510 4.85 31.60 -17.30
C ILE A 510 4.73 30.08 -17.19
N LEU A 511 3.49 29.55 -17.20
CA LEU A 511 3.23 28.11 -17.09
C LEU A 511 3.67 27.33 -18.33
N GLU A 512 3.61 27.91 -19.52
CA GLU A 512 4.17 27.32 -20.74
C GLU A 512 5.70 27.40 -20.77
N PHE A 513 6.29 28.40 -20.12
CA PHE A 513 7.74 28.60 -20.05
C PHE A 513 8.44 27.63 -19.08
N LEU A 514 7.83 27.33 -17.93
CA LEU A 514 8.39 26.45 -16.88
C LEU A 514 8.78 25.03 -17.36
N PRO A 515 7.91 24.26 -18.05
CA PRO A 515 8.27 22.95 -18.59
C PRO A 515 9.04 23.03 -19.91
N SER A 516 9.26 24.24 -20.44
CA SER A 516 9.97 24.39 -21.71
C SER A 516 11.45 24.01 -21.57
N VAL A 517 12.00 23.53 -22.68
CA VAL A 517 13.43 23.23 -22.83
C VAL A 517 14.28 24.48 -22.54
N TYR A 518 13.75 25.68 -22.79
CA TYR A 518 14.41 26.96 -22.57
C TYR A 518 14.61 27.32 -21.09
N PHE A 519 13.73 26.86 -20.19
CA PHE A 519 13.90 27.02 -18.75
C PHE A 519 14.71 25.87 -18.14
N SER A 520 14.51 24.66 -18.66
CA SER A 520 15.15 23.44 -18.13
C SER A 520 16.67 23.41 -18.36
N ILE A 521 17.16 23.84 -19.53
CA ILE A 521 18.60 23.83 -19.87
C ILE A 521 19.41 24.75 -18.94
N PRO A 522 19.06 26.04 -18.74
CA PRO A 522 19.78 26.90 -17.80
C PRO A 522 19.73 26.40 -16.36
N CYS A 523 18.59 25.89 -15.89
CA CYS A 523 18.48 25.32 -14.55
C CYS A 523 19.37 24.08 -14.36
N PHE A 524 19.49 23.22 -15.36
CA PHE A 524 20.39 22.06 -15.30
C PHE A 524 21.87 22.48 -15.29
N ILE A 525 22.23 23.53 -16.05
CA ILE A 525 23.59 24.09 -16.07
C ILE A 525 23.95 24.75 -14.72
N VAL A 526 23.00 25.34 -14.01
CA VAL A 526 23.23 25.97 -12.70
C VAL A 526 23.25 24.94 -11.56
N LEU A 527 22.63 23.78 -11.73
CA LEU A 527 22.54 22.74 -10.72
C LEU A 527 23.70 21.72 -10.75
N VAL A 528 24.42 21.63 -11.87
CA VAL A 528 25.68 20.88 -12.05
C VAL A 528 26.86 21.78 -11.69
#